data_AF-A0A7Y2YGR9-F1
#
_entry.id   AF-A0A7Y2YGR9-F1
#
_cell.length_a   1.000
_cell.length_b   1.000
_cell.length_c   1.000
_cell.angle_alpha   90.00
_cell.angle_beta   90.00
_cell.angle_gamma   90.00
#
_symmetry.space_group_name_H-M   'P 1'
#
loop_
_entity.id
_entity.type
_entity.pdbx_description
1 polymer ?
#
loop_
_entity_poly.entity_id
_entity_poly.type
_entity_poly.pdbx_seq_one_letter_code
_entity_poly.pdbx_strand_id
1 'polypeptide(L)'
;MKLGPIYRILLLLLLLCQSTLVYGQDTFLDNFNTVSYSNNNGTMDFAGDWQDSEDSDPTGGRIYVRNATNRLRIQNMDGETLTRSLNLNGATGVTLTMTYTEISGNEQIDVDLWNGTGWNT
;
A
#
# COMPACT_ATOMS: atom_id res chain seq x y z
N MET A 1 -4.36 39.66 35.18
CA MET A 1 -4.21 40.63 34.08
C MET A 1 -5.23 40.30 33.01
N LYS A 2 -6.16 41.21 32.66
CA LYS A 2 -7.22 40.93 31.66
C LYS A 2 -6.72 41.30 30.26
N LEU A 3 -6.72 40.35 29.34
CA LEU A 3 -6.37 40.60 27.94
C LEU A 3 -7.46 41.44 27.27
N GLY A 4 -7.03 42.53 26.61
CA GLY A 4 -7.89 43.43 25.87
C GLY A 4 -8.50 42.81 24.61
N PRO A 5 -9.59 43.38 24.07
CA PRO A 5 -10.35 42.81 22.95
C PRO A 5 -9.51 42.58 21.69
N ILE A 6 -8.54 43.46 21.41
CA ILE A 6 -7.61 43.32 20.27
C ILE A 6 -6.71 42.09 20.40
N TYR A 7 -6.21 41.79 21.60
CA TYR A 7 -5.40 40.59 21.84
C TYR A 7 -6.21 39.30 21.66
N ARG A 8 -7.50 39.33 21.98
CA ARG A 8 -8.40 38.18 21.77
C ARG A 8 -8.65 37.93 20.28
N ILE A 9 -8.83 38.99 19.50
CA ILE A 9 -8.98 38.90 18.03
C ILE A 9 -7.68 38.43 17.37
N LEU A 10 -6.52 38.94 17.80
CA LEU A 10 -5.22 38.49 17.32
C LEU A 10 -4.93 37.03 17.67
N LEU A 11 -5.29 36.59 18.88
CA LEU A 11 -5.20 35.17 19.28
C LEU A 11 -6.12 34.28 18.44
N LEU A 12 -7.35 34.73 18.14
CA LEU A 12 -8.28 34.02 17.26
C LEU A 12 -7.77 33.91 15.82
N LEU A 13 -7.20 35.00 15.27
CA LEU A 13 -6.59 35.00 13.95
C LEU A 13 -5.34 34.10 13.88
N LEU A 14 -4.53 34.08 14.95
CA LEU A 14 -3.37 33.20 15.06
C LEU A 14 -3.78 31.72 15.14
N LEU A 15 -4.87 31.40 15.83
CA LEU A 15 -5.46 30.05 15.89
C LEU A 15 -6.09 29.62 14.56
N LEU A 16 -6.71 30.54 13.82
CA LEU A 16 -7.29 30.29 12.49
C LEU A 16 -6.22 30.15 11.39
N CYS A 17 -5.01 30.64 11.61
CA CYS A 17 -3.87 30.56 10.68
C CYS A 17 -3.11 29.22 10.75
N GLN A 18 -3.50 28.32 11.66
CA GLN A 18 -2.81 27.04 11.90
C GLN A 18 -3.36 25.88 11.05
N SER A 19 -4.01 26.15 9.91
CA SER A 19 -4.39 25.08 8.97
C SER A 19 -3.13 24.56 8.27
N THR A 20 -2.35 23.75 8.96
CA THR A 20 -1.32 22.94 8.33
C THR A 20 -2.05 21.92 7.46
N LEU A 21 -1.90 22.05 6.15
CA LEU A 21 -2.15 20.93 5.25
C LEU A 21 -1.08 19.89 5.60
N VAL A 22 -1.45 18.90 6.41
CA VAL A 22 -0.62 17.74 6.65
C VAL A 22 -0.63 16.95 5.35
N TYR A 23 0.37 17.18 4.51
CA TYR A 23 0.63 16.30 3.37
C TYR A 23 1.22 15.00 3.93
N GLY A 24 0.33 14.11 4.36
CA GLY A 24 0.69 12.72 4.62
C GLY A 24 1.05 12.06 3.29
N GLN A 25 2.03 11.16 3.32
CA GLN A 25 2.30 10.31 2.17
C GLN A 25 1.11 9.37 1.97
N ASP A 26 0.55 9.37 0.75
CA ASP A 26 -0.42 8.35 0.36
C ASP A 26 0.27 6.99 0.36
N THR A 27 -0.35 6.03 1.04
CA THR A 27 0.15 4.66 1.16
C THR A 27 -0.88 3.70 0.63
N PHE A 28 -0.44 2.84 -0.28
CA PHE A 28 -1.15 1.62 -0.65
C PHE A 28 -0.42 0.48 0.07
N LEU A 29 -1.12 -0.23 0.96
CA LEU A 29 -0.51 -1.23 1.83
C LEU A 29 -1.45 -2.42 1.98
N ASP A 30 -0.87 -3.62 1.89
CA ASP A 30 -1.47 -4.87 2.33
C ASP A 30 -0.47 -5.54 3.27
N ASN A 31 -0.85 -5.70 4.53
CA ASN A 31 -0.03 -6.41 5.53
C ASN A 31 -0.47 -7.87 5.70
N PHE A 32 -1.40 -8.35 4.86
CA PHE A 32 -1.90 -9.72 4.82
C PHE A 32 -2.42 -10.23 6.17
N ASN A 33 -2.96 -9.34 7.01
CA ASN A 33 -3.62 -9.69 8.27
C ASN A 33 -5.03 -10.28 8.11
N THR A 34 -5.54 -10.30 6.89
CA THR A 34 -6.84 -10.85 6.52
C THR A 34 -6.63 -11.76 5.31
N VAL A 35 -7.21 -12.97 5.34
CA VAL A 35 -7.19 -13.90 4.21
C VAL A 35 -8.13 -13.38 3.12
N SER A 36 -7.65 -12.41 2.33
CA SER A 36 -8.39 -11.79 1.24
C SER A 36 -7.44 -11.09 0.27
N TYR A 37 -7.68 -11.25 -1.02
CA TYR A 37 -7.04 -10.46 -2.07
C TYR A 37 -7.56 -9.02 -2.18
N SER A 38 -8.69 -8.72 -1.56
CA SER A 38 -9.26 -7.36 -1.50
C SER A 38 -8.81 -6.55 -0.28
N ASN A 39 -7.92 -7.08 0.56
CA ASN A 39 -7.48 -6.39 1.78
C ASN A 39 -6.78 -5.06 1.44
N ASN A 40 -7.00 -4.05 2.28
CA ASN A 40 -6.40 -2.72 2.19
C ASN A 40 -6.08 -2.23 3.62
N ASN A 41 -4.84 -1.80 3.84
CA ASN A 41 -4.37 -1.31 5.14
C ASN A 41 -3.62 0.03 5.03
N GLY A 42 -3.58 0.60 3.82
CA GLY A 42 -2.98 1.90 3.56
C GLY A 42 -3.91 3.06 3.87
N THR A 43 -3.46 4.28 3.61
CA THR A 43 -4.30 5.48 3.62
C THR A 43 -5.15 5.60 2.35
N MET A 44 -4.78 4.87 1.30
CA MET A 44 -5.50 4.76 0.03
C MET A 44 -5.82 3.28 -0.26
N ASP A 45 -6.96 3.04 -0.89
CA ASP A 45 -7.33 1.71 -1.38
C ASP A 45 -6.70 1.44 -2.75
N PHE A 46 -6.24 0.20 -2.96
CA PHE A 46 -5.90 -0.29 -4.30
C PHE A 46 -7.13 -0.23 -5.22
N ALA A 47 -6.91 -0.05 -6.53
CA ALA A 47 -7.98 0.14 -7.51
C ALA A 47 -8.71 -1.16 -7.90
N GLY A 48 -8.15 -2.31 -7.53
CA GLY A 48 -8.74 -3.63 -7.70
C GLY A 48 -8.12 -4.60 -6.70
N ASP A 49 -8.60 -5.83 -6.68
CA ASP A 49 -8.06 -6.91 -5.83
C ASP A 49 -6.72 -7.42 -6.38
N TRP A 50 -5.96 -8.14 -5.56
CA TRP A 50 -4.88 -8.98 -6.07
C TRP A 50 -5.45 -10.02 -7.04
N GLN A 51 -4.77 -10.23 -8.16
CA GLN A 51 -5.09 -11.20 -9.18
C GLN A 51 -3.85 -12.05 -9.41
N ASP A 52 -3.91 -13.33 -9.06
CA ASP A 52 -2.92 -14.30 -9.51
C ASP A 52 -3.31 -14.89 -10.88
N SER A 53 -2.36 -15.59 -11.50
CA SER A 53 -2.57 -16.31 -12.75
C SER A 53 -3.03 -17.77 -12.57
N GLU A 54 -3.17 -18.24 -11.33
CA GLU A 54 -3.48 -19.64 -11.01
C GLU A 54 -5.00 -19.85 -10.84
N ASP A 55 -5.60 -19.26 -9.81
CA ASP A 55 -6.95 -19.61 -9.36
C ASP A 55 -7.76 -18.47 -8.69
N SER A 56 -7.14 -17.31 -8.44
CA SER A 56 -7.73 -16.18 -7.72
C SER A 56 -8.20 -16.52 -6.30
N ASP A 57 -7.59 -17.52 -5.65
CA ASP A 57 -7.95 -17.99 -4.32
C ASP A 57 -6.91 -17.58 -3.25
N PRO A 58 -7.23 -16.64 -2.34
CA PRO A 58 -6.30 -16.24 -1.28
C PRO A 58 -6.06 -17.33 -0.22
N THR A 59 -6.77 -18.46 -0.26
CA THR A 59 -6.74 -19.51 0.77
C THR A 59 -5.83 -20.68 0.42
N GLY A 60 -5.40 -20.82 -0.84
CA GLY A 60 -4.73 -22.03 -1.35
C GLY A 60 -3.81 -21.77 -2.55
N GLY A 61 -3.30 -22.86 -3.14
CA GLY A 61 -2.42 -22.76 -4.31
C GLY A 61 -0.98 -22.35 -3.98
N ARG A 62 -0.31 -21.80 -4.99
CA ARG A 62 1.10 -21.36 -4.97
C ARG A 62 1.26 -19.98 -4.33
N ILE A 63 0.21 -19.17 -4.37
CA ILE A 63 0.18 -17.80 -3.89
C ILE A 63 -1.01 -17.68 -2.95
N TYR A 64 -0.77 -17.54 -1.63
CA TYR A 64 -1.88 -17.53 -0.66
C TYR A 64 -1.55 -16.74 0.60
N VAL A 65 -2.60 -16.30 1.29
CA VAL A 65 -2.47 -15.57 2.55
C VAL A 65 -2.41 -16.56 3.72
N ARG A 66 -1.26 -16.61 4.39
CA ARG A 66 -1.06 -17.46 5.55
C ARG A 66 -1.43 -16.73 6.84
N ASN A 67 -2.69 -16.85 7.25
CA ASN A 67 -3.26 -16.24 8.46
C ASN A 67 -2.40 -16.47 9.72
N ALA A 68 -1.86 -17.68 9.91
CA ALA A 68 -1.04 -18.01 11.07
C ALA A 68 0.20 -17.11 11.25
N THR A 69 0.64 -16.42 10.19
CA THR A 69 1.80 -15.53 10.22
C THR A 69 1.51 -14.11 9.72
N ASN A 70 0.29 -13.82 9.24
CA ASN A 70 -0.07 -12.58 8.55
C ASN A 70 0.90 -12.23 7.42
N ARG A 71 1.08 -13.16 6.48
CA ARG A 71 2.00 -13.00 5.34
C ARG A 71 1.41 -13.63 4.10
N LEU A 72 1.67 -13.00 2.95
CA LEU A 72 1.57 -13.68 1.67
C LEU A 72 2.68 -14.73 1.58
N ARG A 73 2.29 -15.95 1.21
CA ARG A 73 3.18 -17.05 0.90
C ARG A 73 3.20 -17.22 -0.60
N ILE A 74 4.42 -17.26 -1.14
CA ILE A 74 4.71 -17.53 -2.56
C ILE A 74 5.61 -18.77 -2.60
N GLN A 75 5.32 -19.71 -3.50
CA GLN A 75 6.10 -20.93 -3.69
C GLN A 75 5.86 -21.55 -5.06
N ASN A 76 6.90 -22.16 -5.65
CA ASN A 76 6.80 -22.93 -6.89
C ASN A 76 6.15 -22.11 -8.01
N MET A 77 6.73 -20.94 -8.27
CA MET A 77 6.11 -19.95 -9.15
C MET A 77 6.06 -20.43 -10.59
N ASP A 78 7.07 -21.10 -11.14
CA ASP A 78 7.01 -21.68 -12.50
C ASP A 78 6.40 -20.76 -13.60
N GLY A 79 6.53 -19.43 -13.47
CA GLY A 79 5.92 -18.43 -14.38
C GLY A 79 4.58 -17.83 -13.95
N GLU A 80 4.04 -18.21 -12.78
CA GLU A 80 2.90 -17.57 -12.16
C GLU A 80 3.21 -16.11 -11.79
N THR A 81 2.15 -15.31 -11.70
CA THR A 81 2.22 -13.89 -11.38
C THR A 81 1.20 -13.53 -10.33
N LEU A 82 1.45 -12.44 -9.61
CA LEU A 82 0.48 -11.79 -8.73
C LEU A 82 0.51 -10.30 -9.05
N THR A 83 -0.63 -9.74 -9.43
CA THR A 83 -0.72 -8.34 -9.85
C THR A 83 -1.86 -7.63 -9.14
N ARG A 84 -1.73 -6.31 -8.95
CA ARG A 84 -2.79 -5.46 -8.43
C ARG A 84 -2.65 -4.06 -8.97
N SER A 85 -3.79 -3.44 -9.26
CA SER A 85 -3.84 -2.08 -9.82
C SER A 85 -3.91 -1.05 -8.70
N LEU A 86 -3.25 0.09 -8.90
CA LEU A 86 -3.39 1.28 -8.06
C LEU A 86 -3.49 2.54 -8.92
N ASN A 87 -4.13 3.57 -8.37
CA ASN A 87 -4.28 4.86 -9.03
C ASN A 87 -3.27 5.87 -8.46
N LEU A 88 -2.30 6.27 -9.28
CA LEU A 88 -1.24 7.21 -8.92
C LEU A 88 -1.49 8.64 -9.43
N ASN A 89 -2.73 8.98 -9.81
CA ASN A 89 -3.03 10.30 -10.33
C ASN A 89 -2.69 11.40 -9.30
N GLY A 90 -1.87 12.37 -9.70
CA GLY A 90 -1.36 13.43 -8.82
C GLY A 90 -0.09 13.06 -8.04
N ALA A 91 0.34 11.80 -8.05
CA ALA A 91 1.64 11.41 -7.50
C ALA A 91 2.77 11.89 -8.42
N THR A 92 3.84 12.44 -7.83
CA THR A 92 5.03 12.89 -8.57
C THR A 92 6.21 11.91 -8.45
N GLY A 93 6.07 10.90 -7.59
CA GLY A 93 7.03 9.83 -7.38
C GLY A 93 6.42 8.73 -6.50
N VAL A 94 7.00 7.54 -6.56
CA VAL A 94 6.54 6.37 -5.81
C VAL A 94 7.77 5.64 -5.26
N THR A 95 7.64 5.12 -4.04
CA THR A 95 8.60 4.18 -3.47
C THR A 95 7.90 2.84 -3.27
N LEU A 96 8.40 1.80 -3.92
CA LEU A 96 7.95 0.44 -3.67
C LEU A 96 8.78 -0.17 -2.54
N THR A 97 8.11 -0.69 -1.52
CA THR A 97 8.78 -1.38 -0.41
C THR A 97 8.18 -2.76 -0.25
N MET A 98 9.03 -3.78 -0.20
CA MET A 98 8.66 -5.15 0.10
C MET A 98 9.55 -5.67 1.21
N THR A 99 8.94 -6.23 2.25
CA THR A 99 9.66 -6.96 3.29
C THR A 99 9.39 -8.44 3.11
N TYR A 100 10.45 -9.22 2.88
CA TYR A 100 10.33 -10.65 2.63
C TYR A 100 11.29 -11.47 3.50
N THR A 101 11.02 -12.78 3.58
CA THR A 101 11.92 -13.76 4.17
C THR A 101 11.94 -14.94 3.22
N GLU A 102 13.12 -15.26 2.71
CA GLU A 102 13.31 -16.48 1.96
C GLU A 102 13.39 -17.66 2.93
N ILE A 103 12.56 -18.68 2.72
CA ILE A 103 12.59 -19.91 3.51
C ILE A 103 13.50 -20.94 2.84
N SER A 104 13.32 -21.10 1.53
CA SER A 104 14.06 -22.03 0.66
C SER A 104 13.66 -21.74 -0.78
N GLY A 105 14.57 -21.93 -1.73
CA GLY A 105 14.24 -21.90 -3.15
C GLY A 105 15.47 -21.70 -4.03
N ASN A 106 15.23 -21.77 -5.33
CA ASN A 106 16.18 -21.39 -6.37
C ASN A 106 15.47 -20.61 -7.50
N GLU A 107 14.27 -20.12 -7.22
CA GLU A 107 13.44 -19.35 -8.15
C GLU A 107 13.71 -17.85 -7.95
N GLN A 108 13.70 -17.10 -9.05
CA GLN A 108 13.78 -15.65 -9.02
C GLN A 108 12.37 -15.06 -8.93
N ILE A 109 12.19 -14.07 -8.06
CA ILE A 109 10.96 -13.28 -7.97
C ILE A 109 11.30 -11.86 -8.39
N ASP A 110 10.65 -11.42 -9.47
CA ASP A 110 10.73 -10.04 -9.93
C ASP A 110 9.57 -9.23 -9.31
N VAL A 111 9.86 -7.96 -9.00
CA VAL A 111 8.92 -7.06 -8.32
C VAL A 111 8.98 -5.71 -9.02
N ASP A 112 7.95 -5.41 -9.79
CA ASP A 112 7.95 -4.29 -10.73
C ASP A 112 6.71 -3.40 -10.61
N LEU A 113 6.84 -2.15 -11.09
CA LEU A 113 5.74 -1.21 -11.29
C LEU A 113 5.47 -1.03 -12.80
N TRP A 114 4.29 -1.49 -13.24
CA TRP A 114 3.84 -1.35 -14.62
C TRP A 114 3.01 -0.08 -14.83
N ASN A 115 3.37 0.74 -15.82
CA ASN A 115 2.67 1.99 -16.13
C ASN A 115 1.73 1.91 -17.35
N GLY A 116 1.51 0.71 -17.92
CA GLY A 116 0.69 0.54 -19.12
C GLY A 116 1.45 0.63 -20.44
N THR A 117 2.68 1.13 -20.46
CA THR A 117 3.47 1.36 -21.69
C THR A 117 4.84 0.69 -21.69
N GLY A 118 5.32 0.22 -20.54
CA GLY A 118 6.58 -0.50 -20.37
C GLY A 118 6.84 -0.84 -18.89
N TRP A 119 7.75 -1.79 -18.65
CA TRP A 119 8.21 -2.15 -17.30
C TRP A 119 9.16 -1.06 -16.82
N ASN A 120 8.86 -0.42 -15.69
CA ASN A 120 9.81 0.48 -15.04
C ASN A 120 10.62 -0.34 -14.05
N THR A 121 11.81 -0.76 -14.48
CA THR A 121 12.84 -1.32 -13.60
C THR A 121 13.61 -0.21 -12.90
#